data_AF-A0A3A6R2J4-F1
#
_entry.id   AF-A0A3A6R2J4-F1
#
_cell.length_a   1.000
_cell.length_b   1.000
_cell.length_c   1.000
_cell.angle_alpha   90.00
_cell.angle_beta   90.00
_cell.angle_gamma   90.00
#
_symmetry.space_group_name_H-M   'P 1'
#
loop_
_entity.id
_entity.type
_entity.pdbx_description
1 polymer ?
#
loop_
_entity_poly.entity_id
_entity_poly.type
_entity_poly.pdbx_seq_one_letter_code
_entity_poly.pdbx_strand_id
1 'polypeptide(L)'
;MITKPCGYLSVILLCFSLLGCGKKFVYDNLDWFLLGQLDDLISLSRSQELLVEPALGSLLDWHKQEELPQYAVQLERLSSLNLNQLTIEEYQGRAPCASFDDATLS
;
A
#
# COMPACT_ATOMS: atom_id res chain seq x y z
N MET A 1 30.98 27.04 23.14
CA MET A 1 30.28 25.85 22.61
C MET A 1 29.38 26.32 21.47
N ILE A 2 29.81 26.12 20.22
CA ILE A 2 29.08 26.55 19.02
C ILE A 2 28.56 25.28 18.35
N THR A 3 27.32 24.91 18.61
CA THR A 3 26.63 23.84 17.88
C THR A 3 26.17 24.42 16.54
N LYS A 4 26.62 23.85 15.41
CA LYS A 4 26.24 24.31 14.07
C LYS A 4 24.75 23.99 13.83
N PRO A 5 23.86 24.99 13.72
CA PRO A 5 22.42 24.76 13.56
C PRO A 5 22.03 24.26 12.15
N CYS A 6 22.99 24.22 11.21
CA CYS A 6 22.74 23.89 9.80
C CYS A 6 22.28 22.44 9.57
N GLY A 7 22.76 21.48 10.39
CA GLY A 7 22.36 20.07 10.25
C GLY A 7 20.94 19.79 10.74
N TYR A 8 20.57 20.35 11.89
CA TYR A 8 19.25 20.13 12.50
C TYR A 8 18.12 20.73 11.69
N LEU A 9 18.35 21.89 11.07
CA LEU A 9 17.35 22.55 10.21
C LEU A 9 17.04 21.71 8.95
N SER A 10 18.07 21.08 8.36
CA SER A 10 17.92 20.15 7.24
C SER A 10 17.14 18.89 7.63
N VAL A 11 17.45 18.32 8.82
CA VAL A 11 16.72 17.14 9.34
C VAL A 11 15.25 17.46 9.60
N ILE A 12 14.94 18.61 10.19
CA ILE A 12 13.56 19.05 10.43
C ILE A 12 12.82 19.24 9.11
N LEU A 13 13.45 19.87 8.11
CA LEU A 13 12.86 20.08 6.79
C LEU A 13 12.60 18.76 6.05
N LEU A 14 13.50 17.79 6.17
CA LEU A 14 13.34 16.45 5.64
C LEU A 14 12.17 15.73 6.34
N CYS A 15 12.10 15.77 7.67
CA CYS A 15 10.98 15.19 8.42
C CYS A 15 9.63 15.79 8.01
N PHE A 16 9.55 17.12 7.85
CA PHE A 16 8.32 17.76 7.38
C PHE A 16 7.95 17.36 5.95
N SER A 17 8.93 17.22 5.04
CA SER A 17 8.69 16.74 3.68
C SER A 17 8.16 15.32 3.65
N LEU A 18 8.68 14.44 4.51
CA LEU A 18 8.24 13.05 4.64
C LEU A 18 6.85 12.94 5.30
N LEU A 19 6.50 13.81 6.25
CA LEU A 19 5.19 13.76 6.92
C LEU A 19 4.03 14.19 6.00
N GLY A 20 4.27 15.14 5.09
CA GLY A 20 3.24 15.64 4.16
C GLY A 20 3.12 14.84 2.86
N CYS A 21 4.25 14.50 2.23
CA CYS A 21 4.29 13.84 0.91
C CYS A 21 4.70 12.36 0.98
N GLY A 22 5.13 11.87 2.15
CA GLY A 22 5.69 10.52 2.28
C GLY A 22 4.69 9.42 1.95
N LYS A 23 3.41 9.59 2.27
CA LYS A 23 2.38 8.59 1.93
C LYS A 23 2.35 8.33 0.42
N LYS A 24 2.22 9.39 -0.38
CA LYS A 24 2.22 9.27 -1.84
C LYS A 24 3.54 8.72 -2.36
N PHE A 25 4.67 9.22 -1.85
CA PHE A 25 6.00 8.75 -2.24
C PHE A 25 6.21 7.26 -1.98
N VAL A 26 5.81 6.76 -0.81
CA VAL A 26 5.94 5.33 -0.46
C VAL A 26 5.07 4.47 -1.37
N TYR A 27 3.80 4.86 -1.61
CA TYR A 27 2.89 4.09 -2.46
C TYR A 27 3.28 4.13 -3.96
N ASP A 28 3.90 5.21 -4.43
CA ASP A 28 4.35 5.32 -5.82
C ASP A 28 5.64 4.53 -6.10
N ASN A 29 6.39 4.11 -5.07
CA ASN A 29 7.65 3.35 -5.19
C ASN A 29 7.61 2.02 -4.42
N LEU A 30 6.40 1.48 -4.20
CA LEU A 30 6.17 0.31 -3.35
C LEU A 30 6.61 -1.00 -4.02
N ASP A 31 6.61 -1.02 -5.35
CA ASP A 31 7.07 -2.10 -6.22
C ASP A 31 8.50 -2.53 -5.90
N TRP A 32 9.44 -1.58 -5.86
CA TRP A 32 10.83 -1.87 -5.56
C TRP A 32 11.02 -2.32 -4.11
N PHE A 33 10.31 -1.70 -3.17
CA PHE A 33 10.40 -2.07 -1.76
C PHE A 33 9.91 -3.51 -1.53
N LEU A 34 8.75 -3.87 -2.10
CA LEU A 34 8.16 -5.18 -1.93
C LEU A 34 8.94 -6.28 -2.65
N LEU A 35 9.47 -6.02 -3.84
CA LEU A 35 10.34 -6.98 -4.53
C LEU A 35 11.59 -7.30 -3.70
N GLY A 36 12.24 -6.28 -3.12
CA GLY A 36 13.39 -6.48 -2.24
C GLY A 36 13.03 -7.28 -0.97
N GLN A 37 11.90 -6.94 -0.33
CA GLN A 37 11.43 -7.71 0.82
C GLN A 37 11.05 -9.15 0.47
N LEU A 38 10.51 -9.38 -0.73
CA LEU A 38 10.15 -10.71 -1.18
C LEU A 38 11.38 -11.60 -1.37
N ASP A 39 12.44 -11.09 -2.00
CA ASP A 39 13.70 -11.82 -2.18
C ASP A 39 14.38 -12.16 -0.84
N ASP A 40 14.31 -11.26 0.15
CA ASP A 40 14.81 -11.50 1.51
C ASP A 40 14.01 -12.58 2.26
N LEU A 41 12.70 -12.69 2.00
CA LEU A 41 11.81 -13.66 2.64
C LEU A 41 11.84 -15.04 1.95
N ILE A 42 11.94 -15.05 0.62
CA ILE A 42 12.00 -16.23 -0.21
C ILE A 42 13.12 -16.07 -1.24
N SER A 43 14.10 -16.97 -1.21
CA SER A 43 15.18 -16.94 -2.21
C SER A 43 14.62 -17.29 -3.59
N LEU A 44 14.52 -16.29 -4.46
CA LEU A 44 14.06 -16.46 -5.83
C LEU A 44 15.25 -16.74 -6.75
N SER A 45 15.12 -17.73 -7.63
CA SER A 45 16.03 -17.88 -8.76
C SER A 45 15.79 -16.76 -9.78
N ARG A 46 16.81 -16.44 -10.59
CA ARG A 46 16.70 -15.44 -11.66
C ARG A 46 15.52 -15.70 -12.61
N SER A 47 15.19 -16.97 -12.88
CA SER A 47 14.02 -17.32 -13.70
C SER A 47 12.69 -17.06 -13.02
N GLN A 48 12.62 -17.15 -11.69
CA GLN A 48 11.40 -16.88 -10.92
C GLN A 48 11.19 -15.38 -10.76
N GLU A 49 12.26 -14.62 -10.54
CA GLU A 49 12.22 -13.15 -10.47
C GLU A 49 11.62 -12.55 -11.74
N LEU A 50 12.06 -13.01 -12.92
CA LEU A 50 11.53 -12.58 -14.23
C LEU A 50 10.02 -12.87 -14.42
N LEU A 51 9.44 -13.79 -13.66
CA LEU A 51 8.00 -14.08 -13.68
C LEU A 51 7.23 -13.26 -12.64
N VAL A 52 7.83 -13.05 -11.47
CA VAL A 52 7.19 -12.40 -10.33
C VAL A 52 7.18 -10.89 -10.48
N GLU A 53 8.26 -10.28 -10.98
CA GLU A 53 8.36 -8.83 -11.19
C GLU A 53 7.16 -8.22 -11.95
N PRO A 54 6.81 -8.69 -13.16
CA PRO A 54 5.69 -8.11 -13.90
C PRO A 54 4.34 -8.37 -13.23
N ALA A 55 4.14 -9.56 -12.66
CA ALA A 55 2.89 -9.92 -11.98
C ALA A 55 2.66 -9.08 -10.71
N LEU A 56 3.72 -8.86 -9.93
CA LEU A 56 3.68 -8.02 -8.74
C LEU A 56 3.48 -6.55 -9.11
N GLY A 57 4.09 -6.07 -10.20
CA GLY A 57 3.83 -4.73 -10.74
C GLY A 57 2.35 -4.52 -11.07
N SER A 58 1.76 -5.42 -11.86
CA SER A 58 0.33 -5.35 -12.21
C SER A 58 -0.60 -5.45 -10.99
N LEU A 59 -0.27 -6.31 -10.02
CA LEU A 59 -0.98 -6.41 -8.75
C LEU A 59 -0.98 -5.08 -7.99
N LEU A 60 0.17 -4.44 -7.86
CA LEU A 60 0.31 -3.19 -7.12
C LEU A 60 -0.39 -2.03 -7.82
N ASP A 61 -0.37 -2.00 -9.15
CA ASP A 61 -1.10 -1.00 -9.93
C ASP A 61 -2.60 -1.13 -9.76
N TRP A 62 -3.15 -2.35 -9.87
CA TRP A 62 -4.56 -2.61 -9.60
C TRP A 62 -4.93 -2.27 -8.15
N HIS A 63 -4.11 -2.70 -7.18
CA HIS A 63 -4.35 -2.42 -5.77
C HIS A 63 -4.41 -0.92 -5.49
N LYS A 64 -3.51 -0.13 -6.10
CA LYS A 64 -3.46 1.32 -5.92
C LYS A 64 -4.63 2.04 -6.60
N GLN A 65 -5.00 1.64 -7.81
CA GLN A 65 -5.97 2.36 -8.63
C GLN A 65 -7.41 1.96 -8.32
N GLU A 66 -7.65 0.70 -7.97
CA GLU A 66 -9.00 0.14 -7.84
C GLU A 66 -9.30 -0.25 -6.39
N GLU A 67 -8.46 -1.07 -5.76
CA GLU A 67 -8.78 -1.69 -4.47
C GLU A 67 -8.68 -0.70 -3.30
N LEU A 68 -7.61 0.09 -3.24
CA LEU A 68 -7.38 1.06 -2.16
C LEU A 68 -8.51 2.12 -2.06
N PRO A 69 -8.98 2.73 -3.16
CA PRO A 69 -10.13 3.63 -3.11
C PRO A 69 -11.41 2.94 -2.62
N GLN A 70 -11.66 1.69 -3.04
CA GLN A 70 -12.80 0.93 -2.57
C GLN A 70 -12.73 0.65 -1.07
N TYR A 71 -11.55 0.28 -0.57
CA TYR A 71 -11.32 0.13 0.87
C TYR A 71 -11.52 1.43 1.63
N ALA A 72 -11.09 2.58 1.09
CA ALA A 72 -11.34 3.87 1.73
C ALA A 72 -12.84 4.13 1.91
N VAL A 73 -13.64 3.94 0.85
CA VAL A 73 -15.11 4.09 0.91
C VAL A 73 -15.73 3.10 1.89
N GLN A 74 -15.25 1.86 1.92
CA GLN A 74 -15.73 0.84 2.85
C GLN A 74 -15.40 1.21 4.31
N LEU A 75 -14.20 1.71 4.57
CA LEU A 75 -13.77 2.14 5.90
C LEU A 75 -14.54 3.38 6.36
N GLU A 76 -14.80 4.33 5.47
CA GLU A 76 -15.67 5.48 5.76
C GLU A 76 -17.08 5.02 6.15
N ARG A 77 -17.66 4.08 5.38
CA ARG A 77 -18.95 3.48 5.71
C ARG A 77 -18.91 2.85 7.09
N LEU A 78 -17.94 1.98 7.36
CA LEU A 78 -17.81 1.31 8.66
C LEU A 78 -17.63 2.30 9.82
N SER A 79 -16.88 3.38 9.60
CA SER A 79 -16.65 4.42 10.61
C SER A 79 -17.93 5.17 10.99
N SER A 80 -18.93 5.20 10.11
CA SER A 80 -20.23 5.82 10.35
C SER A 80 -21.22 4.91 11.09
N LEU A 81 -20.89 3.63 11.25
CA LEU A 81 -21.76 2.65 11.90
C LEU A 81 -21.48 2.58 13.41
N ASN A 82 -22.52 2.25 14.19
CA ASN A 82 -22.34 1.89 15.58
C ASN A 82 -21.85 0.44 15.66
N LEU A 83 -20.54 0.26 15.80
CA LEU A 83 -19.91 -1.07 15.79
C LEU A 83 -20.45 -2.02 16.87
N ASN A 84 -21.03 -1.50 17.96
CA ASN A 84 -21.61 -2.30 19.03
C ASN A 84 -22.98 -2.90 18.67
N GLN A 85 -23.56 -2.49 17.56
CA GLN A 85 -24.87 -2.99 17.07
C GLN A 85 -24.75 -3.73 15.74
N LEU A 86 -23.54 -3.89 15.19
CA LEU A 86 -23.34 -4.62 13.94
C LEU A 86 -23.68 -6.11 14.11
N THR A 87 -24.61 -6.58 13.28
CA THR A 87 -24.90 -8.01 13.13
C THR A 87 -24.14 -8.59 11.93
N ILE A 88 -23.85 -9.89 11.93
CA ILE A 88 -23.11 -10.55 10.83
C ILE A 88 -23.84 -10.41 9.49
N GLU A 89 -25.18 -10.36 9.51
CA GLU A 89 -26.00 -10.15 8.31
C GLU A 89 -25.87 -8.72 7.74
N GLU A 90 -25.61 -7.74 8.59
CA GLU A 90 -25.44 -6.34 8.20
C GLU A 90 -24.08 -6.07 7.51
N TYR A 91 -23.09 -6.95 7.74
CA TYR A 91 -21.80 -6.94 7.04
C TYR A 91 -21.87 -7.56 5.63
N GLN A 92 -22.90 -8.36 5.31
CA GLN A 92 -22.99 -9.13 4.06
C GLN A 92 -23.36 -8.32 2.81
N GLY A 93 -23.58 -7.01 2.93
CA GLY A 93 -23.88 -6.13 1.79
C GLY A 93 -22.66 -5.65 0.98
N ARG A 94 -21.52 -6.36 1.01
CA ARG A 94 -20.29 -5.95 0.32
C ARG A 94 -20.22 -6.57 -1.08
N ALA A 95 -19.84 -5.74 -2.06
CA ALA A 95 -19.41 -6.19 -3.39
C ALA A 95 -18.42 -7.36 -3.25
N PRO A 96 -18.45 -8.37 -4.14
CA PRO A 96 -17.48 -9.46 -4.10
C PRO A 96 -16.08 -8.88 -3.93
N CYS A 97 -15.25 -9.46 -3.04
CA CYS A 97 -13.82 -9.23 -3.15
C CYS A 97 -13.49 -9.52 -4.60
N ALA A 98 -13.14 -8.50 -5.39
CA ALA A 98 -12.68 -8.74 -6.74
C ALA A 98 -11.44 -9.61 -6.57
N SER A 99 -11.54 -10.86 -7.00
CA SER A 99 -10.44 -11.79 -6.93
C SER A 99 -9.31 -11.21 -7.75
N PHE A 100 -8.10 -11.17 -7.15
CA PHE A 100 -6.88 -10.81 -7.87
C PHE A 100 -6.72 -11.63 -9.16
N ASP A 101 -7.25 -12.86 -9.15
CA ASP A 101 -7.27 -13.81 -10.26
C ASP A 101 -7.95 -13.26 -11.55
N ASP A 102 -8.84 -12.27 -11.45
CA ASP A 102 -9.51 -11.67 -12.61
C ASP A 102 -8.66 -10.61 -13.34
N ALA A 103 -7.64 -10.06 -12.69
CA ALA A 103 -6.76 -9.03 -13.26
C ALA A 103 -5.60 -9.60 -14.09
N THR A 104 -5.44 -10.94 -14.13
CA THR A 104 -4.34 -11.63 -14.83
C THR A 104 -4.79 -12.49 -16.01
N LEU A 105 -6.04 -12.37 -16.46
CA LEU A 105 -6.57 -13.02 -17.67
C LEU A 105 -6.94 -12.01 -18.76
N SER A 106 -5.96 -11.25 -19.22
CA SER A 106 -5.97 -10.60 -20.55
C SER A 106 -4.57 -10.37 -21.06
#